data_AF-A0A357Z184-F1
#
_entry.id   AF-A0A357Z184-F1
#
_cell.length_a   1.000
_cell.length_b   1.000
_cell.length_c   1.000
_cell.angle_alpha   90.00
_cell.angle_beta   90.00
_cell.angle_gamma   90.00
#
_symmetry.space_group_name_H-M   'P 1'
#
loop_
_entity.id
_entity.type
_entity.pdbx_description
1 polymer ?
#
loop_
_entity_poly.entity_id
_entity_poly.type
_entity_poly.pdbx_seq_one_letter_code
_entity_poly.pdbx_strand_id
1 'polypeptide(L)' 'ILKDENGKDASLATEDYVVAFRKTDASLKEKVEGALKAMAKDGTMARISKKWFGADVTTVEK' A
#
# COMPACT_ATOMS: atom_id res chain seq x y z
N ILE A 1 -23.79 8.19 -7.65
CA ILE A 1 -22.36 8.33 -7.29
C ILE A 1 -22.21 9.71 -6.67
N LEU A 2 -21.69 9.81 -5.45
CA LEU A 2 -21.48 11.09 -4.80
C LEU A 2 -20.37 11.84 -5.55
N LYS A 3 -20.59 13.11 -5.85
CA LYS A 3 -19.66 13.96 -6.59
C LYS A 3 -19.23 15.12 -5.70
N ASP A 4 -17.96 15.51 -5.77
CA ASP A 4 -17.47 16.71 -5.10
C ASP A 4 -18.01 17.98 -5.79
N GLU A 5 -17.69 19.16 -5.25
CA GLU A 5 -18.10 20.47 -5.79
C GLU A 5 -17.64 20.72 -7.25
N ASN A 6 -16.68 19.92 -7.73
CA ASN A 6 -16.11 19.99 -9.08
C ASN A 6 -16.62 18.85 -9.99
N GLY A 7 -17.58 18.05 -9.53
CA GLY A 7 -18.19 16.98 -10.32
C GLY A 7 -17.34 15.71 -10.45
N LYS A 8 -16.25 15.58 -9.69
CA LYS A 8 -15.40 14.38 -9.63
C LYS A 8 -15.99 13.37 -8.64
N ASP A 9 -15.75 12.08 -8.88
CA ASP A 9 -16.17 11.03 -7.95
C ASP A 9 -15.62 11.30 -6.55
N ALA A 10 -16.52 11.54 -5.60
CA ALA A 10 -16.16 11.84 -4.22
C ALA A 10 -15.70 10.56 -3.52
N SER A 11 -14.44 10.54 -3.06
CA SER A 11 -13.98 9.50 -2.14
C SER A 11 -14.66 9.69 -0.79
N LEU A 12 -15.38 8.67 -0.32
CA LEU A 12 -16.14 8.74 0.93
C LEU A 12 -15.28 8.50 2.17
N ALA A 13 -14.09 7.95 1.97
CA ALA A 13 -13.10 7.73 3.01
C ALA A 13 -11.69 7.69 2.40
N THR A 14 -10.68 7.98 3.23
CA THR A 14 -9.29 7.60 2.97
C THR A 14 -9.04 6.29 3.71
N GLU A 15 -8.58 5.26 2.99
CA GLU A 15 -8.33 3.94 3.56
C GLU A 15 -6.84 3.60 3.45
N ASP A 16 -6.25 3.20 4.57
CA ASP A 16 -4.90 2.66 4.60
C ASP A 16 -4.93 1.15 4.37
N TYR A 17 -4.29 0.70 3.29
CA TYR A 17 -4.17 -0.72 2.97
C TYR A 17 -3.04 -1.35 3.79
N VAL A 18 -3.37 -2.37 4.58
CA VAL A 18 -2.42 -3.06 5.47
C VAL A 18 -2.49 -4.58 5.31
N VAL A 19 -1.39 -5.26 5.64
CA VAL A 19 -1.36 -6.73 5.75
C VAL A 19 -1.63 -7.12 7.20
N ALA A 20 -2.79 -7.72 7.46
CA ALA A 20 -3.20 -8.12 8.81
C ALA A 20 -2.62 -9.50 9.18
N PHE A 21 -2.24 -9.65 10.46
CA PHE A 21 -1.77 -10.90 11.05
C PHE A 21 -2.58 -11.25 12.30
N ARG A 22 -2.57 -12.54 12.69
CA ARG A 22 -3.08 -12.93 14.01
C ARG A 22 -2.25 -12.24 15.10
N LYS A 23 -2.90 -11.87 16.20
CA LYS A 23 -2.25 -11.15 17.30
C LYS A 23 -1.03 -11.86 17.90
N THR A 24 -0.99 -13.20 17.80
CA THR A 24 0.11 -14.04 18.30
C THR A 24 1.28 -14.18 17.34
N ASP A 25 1.12 -13.80 16.06
CA ASP A 25 2.07 -14.15 15.00
C ASP A 25 3.11 -13.04 14.77
N ALA A 26 3.73 -12.56 15.85
CA ALA A 26 4.69 -11.46 15.82
C ALA A 26 5.89 -11.75 14.89
N SER A 27 6.45 -12.96 14.97
CA SER A 27 7.60 -13.34 14.13
C SER A 27 7.28 -13.36 12.63
N LEU A 28 6.07 -13.77 12.26
CA LEU A 28 5.64 -13.74 10.86
C LEU A 28 5.45 -12.30 10.38
N LYS A 29 4.79 -11.47 11.19
CA LYS A 29 4.61 -10.03 10.93
C LYS A 29 5.94 -9.35 10.63
N GLU A 30 6.94 -9.56 11.48
CA GLU A 30 8.27 -8.96 11.34
C GLU A 30 8.98 -9.40 10.06
N LYS A 31 8.90 -10.68 9.70
CA LYS A 31 9.51 -11.20 8.46
C LYS A 31 8.85 -10.60 7.21
N VAL A 32 7.53 -10.49 7.20
CA VAL A 32 6.81 -9.88 6.07
C VAL A 32 7.10 -8.39 5.98
N GLU A 33 7.10 -7.67 7.11
CA GLU A 33 7.45 -6.25 7.16
C GLU A 33 8.89 -6.02 6.65
N GLY A 34 9.85 -6.85 7.05
CA GLY A 34 11.22 -6.80 6.55
C GLY A 34 11.32 -7.02 5.05
N ALA A 35 10.58 -8.00 4.50
CA ALA A 35 10.53 -8.24 3.06
C ALA A 35 9.92 -7.06 2.30
N LEU A 36 8.85 -6.45 2.82
CA LEU A 36 8.23 -5.26 2.23
C LEU A 36 9.21 -4.08 2.20
N LYS A 37 9.93 -3.81 3.29
CA LYS A 37 10.96 -2.77 3.34
C LYS A 37 12.12 -3.04 2.38
N ALA A 38 12.56 -4.29 2.26
CA ALA A 38 13.60 -4.67 1.30
C ALA A 38 13.16 -4.39 -0.15
N MET A 39 11.93 -4.75 -0.50
CA MET A 39 11.36 -4.46 -1.83
C MET A 39 11.12 -2.97 -2.09
N ALA A 40 10.85 -2.18 -1.04
CA ALA A 40 10.74 -0.73 -1.15
C ALA A 40 12.11 -0.10 -1.45
N LYS A 41 13.17 -0.58 -0.76
CA LYS A 41 14.56 -0.14 -0.95
C LYS A 41 15.13 -0.48 -2.31
N ASP A 42 14.91 -1.71 -2.79
CA ASP A 42 15.46 -2.18 -4.07
C ASP A 42 14.64 -1.72 -5.30
N GLY A 43 13.50 -1.04 -5.07
CA GLY A 43 12.61 -0.53 -6.13
C GLY A 43 11.69 -1.59 -6.76
N THR A 44 11.71 -2.83 -6.27
CA THR A 44 10.79 -3.89 -6.72
C THR A 44 9.33 -3.51 -6.45
N MET A 45 9.05 -2.90 -5.31
CA MET A 45 7.68 -2.51 -4.97
C MET A 45 7.15 -1.44 -5.94
N ALA A 46 7.98 -0.42 -6.26
CA ALA A 46 7.64 0.61 -7.24
C ALA A 46 7.42 0.03 -8.65
N ARG A 47 8.22 -0.96 -9.06
CA ARG A 47 8.02 -1.67 -10.34
C ARG A 47 6.69 -2.42 -10.38
N ILE A 48 6.32 -3.11 -9.31
CA ILE A 48 5.03 -3.80 -9.20
C ILE A 48 3.89 -2.78 -9.27
N SER A 49 3.99 -1.69 -8.53
CA SER A 49 2.99 -0.63 -8.48
C SER A 49 2.73 -0.03 -9.88
N LYS A 50 3.80 0.35 -10.59
CA LYS A 50 3.71 0.86 -11.97
C LYS A 50 3.09 -0.13 -12.94
N LYS A 51 3.34 -1.44 -12.78
CA LYS A 51 2.74 -2.47 -13.63
C LYS A 51 1.21 -2.51 -13.50
N TRP A 52 0.68 -2.34 -12.29
CA TRP A 52 -0.76 -2.47 -12.02
C TRP A 52 -1.52 -1.15 -12.12
N PHE A 53 -0.89 -0.04 -11.74
CA PHE A 53 -1.54 1.26 -11.60
C PHE A 53 -0.98 2.34 -12.53
N GLY A 54 0.06 2.06 -13.30
CA GLY A 54 0.73 3.04 -14.17
C GLY A 54 1.57 4.09 -13.43
N ALA A 55 1.50 4.14 -12.10
CA ALA A 55 2.25 5.03 -11.23
C ALA A 55 2.74 4.29 -9.98
N ASP A 56 3.68 4.89 -9.26
CA ASP A 56 4.10 4.40 -7.95
C ASP A 56 3.15 4.96 -6.88
N VAL A 57 2.26 4.11 -6.37
CA VAL A 57 1.29 4.44 -5.31
C VAL A 57 1.68 3.81 -3.97
N THR A 58 2.93 3.37 -3.81
CA THR A 58 3.39 2.67 -2.61
C THR A 58 3.68 3.66 -1.47
N THR A 59 3.33 3.25 -0.24
CA THR A 59 3.47 4.07 0.98
C THR A 59 4.44 3.48 2.00
N VAL A 60 5.03 2.31 1.71
CA VAL A 60 6.02 1.67 2.57
C VAL A 60 7.32 2.48 2.55
N GLU A 61 7.83 2.84 3.73
CA GLU A 61 9.07 3.61 3.87
C GLU A 61 10.27 2.89 3.25
N LYS A 62 11.15 3.70 2.64
CA LYS A 62 12.43 3.27 2.05
C LYS A 62 13.54 3.29 3.08
#